data_AF-E1ZC64-F1
#
_entry.id   AF-E1ZC64-F1
#
_cell.length_a   1.000
_cell.length_b   1.000
_cell.length_c   1.000
_cell.angle_alpha   90.00
_cell.angle_beta   90.00
_cell.angle_gamma   90.00
#
_symmetry.space_group_name_H-M   'P 1'
#
loop_
_entity.id
_entity.type
_entity.pdbx_description
1 polymer ?
#
loop_
_entity_poly.entity_id
_entity_poly.type
_entity_poly.pdbx_seq_one_letter_code
_entity_poly.pdbx_strand_id
1 'polypeptide(L)'
;MSKRQQQGSPAGAGQEGEEEDELDALLQHYEQQAAADAAAVQQRAGAGSGGQKRPKLTAADKREEALSQPIGADNKGFKLLAAMGYQLGQRIGKRGTGLAEPLPLQLKEACCCWDKLGLGAVSKKAAAREQQRQRQREAEQRVAAGAVAAEAERHGQRLEYQQRAAAAAAARRLEGQLRKAQQVCETLDTAAGVARCVMWQAPPAEAAAAASAAGMTAAVAADDLLEALEPCHSAEAGAAVRAGREEAADFALLYERQAAAAAAAGRPPADAAADGQQADAQQQQQQQQQEERREWEAWQALPPADQLAAILARLRGRYLYCLYCGCRYDSASDMQRNCPGPLEADHE
;
A
#
# COMPACT_ATOMS: atom_id res chain seq x y z
N MET A 1 -40.13 50.01 16.88
CA MET A 1 -39.37 50.97 16.04
C MET A 1 -38.07 51.30 16.74
N SER A 2 -36.95 50.73 16.27
CA SER A 2 -35.61 51.37 16.32
C SER A 2 -34.62 50.47 15.58
N LYS A 3 -34.26 50.91 14.37
CA LYS A 3 -33.16 50.39 13.57
C LYS A 3 -31.84 50.88 14.19
N ARG A 4 -30.85 50.01 14.38
CA ARG A 4 -29.45 50.45 14.35
C ARG A 4 -28.48 49.32 13.99
N GLN A 5 -28.12 49.35 12.70
CA GLN A 5 -26.80 49.07 12.11
C GLN A 5 -26.04 47.82 12.57
N GLN A 6 -26.11 46.80 11.71
CA GLN A 6 -25.00 45.89 11.48
C GLN A 6 -23.87 46.68 10.79
N GLN A 7 -22.67 46.65 11.36
CA GLN A 7 -21.43 46.92 10.65
C GLN A 7 -20.62 45.63 10.74
N GLY A 8 -20.42 44.97 9.60
CA GLY A 8 -19.44 43.89 9.45
C GLY A 8 -18.03 44.47 9.49
N SER A 9 -17.12 43.76 10.16
CA SER A 9 -15.68 43.99 10.08
C SER A 9 -15.06 42.85 9.28
N PRO A 10 -14.23 43.11 8.26
CA PRO A 10 -13.61 42.08 7.44
C PRO A 10 -12.16 41.85 7.91
N ALA A 11 -11.87 40.73 8.56
CA ALA A 11 -10.49 40.24 8.73
C ALA A 11 -10.53 38.86 9.39
N GLY A 12 -10.49 37.80 8.58
CA GLY A 12 -10.40 36.42 9.07
C GLY A 12 -9.56 35.53 8.17
N ALA A 13 -8.63 36.11 7.40
CA ALA A 13 -7.76 35.39 6.47
C ALA A 13 -6.27 35.69 6.68
N GLY A 14 -5.93 36.45 7.73
CA GLY A 14 -4.54 36.76 8.11
C GLY A 14 -4.08 36.10 9.41
N GLN A 15 -5.02 35.69 10.28
CA GLN A 15 -4.68 35.07 11.57
C GLN A 15 -4.32 33.59 11.44
N GLU A 16 -4.93 32.84 10.53
CA GLU A 16 -4.63 31.40 10.35
C GLU A 16 -3.22 31.18 9.79
N GLY A 17 -2.75 32.03 8.86
CA GLY A 17 -1.39 31.96 8.35
C GLY A 17 -0.33 32.43 9.36
N GLU A 18 -0.63 33.45 10.16
CA GLU A 18 0.25 33.90 11.24
C GLU A 18 0.33 32.86 12.38
N GLU A 19 -0.78 32.19 12.71
CA GLU A 19 -0.83 31.11 13.70
C GLU A 19 -0.13 29.83 13.22
N GLU A 20 -0.23 29.50 11.92
CA GLU A 20 0.53 28.40 11.29
C GLU A 20 2.02 28.69 11.26
N ASP A 21 2.43 29.91 10.90
CA ASP A 21 3.82 30.36 10.94
C ASP A 21 4.38 30.38 12.37
N GLU A 22 3.58 30.75 13.37
CA GLU A 22 3.93 30.68 14.78
C GLU A 22 4.07 29.23 15.28
N LEU A 23 3.20 28.33 14.81
CA LEU A 23 3.25 26.91 15.16
C LEU A 23 4.46 26.23 14.53
N ASP A 24 4.79 26.54 13.28
CA ASP A 24 6.00 26.06 12.60
C ASP A 24 7.27 26.61 13.26
N ALA A 25 7.27 27.88 13.67
CA ALA A 25 8.38 28.44 14.44
C ALA A 25 8.54 27.76 15.81
N LEU A 26 7.43 27.41 16.47
CA LEU A 26 7.44 26.69 17.74
C LEU A 26 7.94 25.25 17.58
N LEU A 27 7.53 24.55 16.51
CA LEU A 27 8.02 23.21 16.16
C LEU A 27 9.52 23.23 15.89
N GLN A 28 10.01 24.18 15.10
CA GLN A 28 11.45 24.35 14.85
C GLN A 28 12.23 24.63 16.13
N HIS A 29 11.67 25.41 17.06
CA HIS A 29 12.28 25.64 18.37
C HIS A 29 12.37 24.35 19.20
N TYR A 30 11.30 23.54 19.24
CA TYR A 30 11.31 22.24 19.92
C TYR A 30 12.28 21.24 19.28
N GLU A 31 12.39 21.22 17.95
CA GLU A 31 13.36 20.39 17.23
C GLU A 31 14.80 20.79 17.55
N GLN A 32 15.10 22.09 17.60
CA GLN A 32 16.40 22.60 17.99
C GLN A 32 16.73 22.28 19.45
N GLN A 33 15.75 22.38 20.34
CA GLN A 33 15.90 22.02 21.75
C GLN A 33 16.14 20.51 21.92
N ALA A 34 15.40 19.67 21.20
CA ALA A 34 15.59 18.22 21.19
C ALA A 34 16.96 17.82 20.62
N ALA A 35 17.43 18.50 19.57
CA ALA A 35 18.76 18.29 19.00
C ALA A 35 19.87 18.68 19.98
N ALA A 36 19.70 19.79 20.70
CA ALA A 36 20.63 20.22 21.74
C ALA A 36 20.67 19.24 22.92
N ASP A 37 19.52 18.73 23.35
CA ASP A 37 19.42 17.71 24.40
C ASP A 37 20.04 16.37 23.96
N ALA A 38 19.80 15.94 22.72
CA ALA A 38 20.43 14.75 22.15
C ALA A 38 21.96 14.91 22.05
N ALA A 39 22.44 16.08 21.64
CA ALA A 39 23.86 16.41 21.61
C ALA A 39 24.46 16.44 23.03
N ALA A 40 23.74 16.98 24.02
CA ALA A 40 24.15 16.99 25.41
C ALA A 40 24.19 15.56 26.00
N VAL A 41 23.25 14.69 25.63
CA VAL A 41 23.26 13.26 26.01
C VAL A 41 24.42 12.53 25.34
N GLN A 42 24.71 12.79 24.07
CA GLN A 42 25.87 12.21 23.38
C GLN A 42 27.20 12.70 23.97
N GLN A 43 27.31 13.98 24.32
CA GLN A 43 28.49 14.53 25.00
C GLN A 43 28.63 13.97 26.42
N ARG A 44 27.52 13.76 27.15
CA ARG A 44 27.50 13.08 28.45
C ARG A 44 27.78 11.58 28.34
N ALA A 45 27.41 10.93 27.24
CA ALA A 45 27.76 9.54 26.94
C ALA A 45 29.24 9.40 26.54
N GLY A 46 29.82 10.43 25.92
CA GLY A 46 31.26 10.50 25.60
C GLY A 46 32.15 10.91 26.79
N ALA A 47 31.64 11.74 27.71
CA ALA A 47 32.36 12.20 28.91
C ALA A 47 32.03 11.40 30.19
N GLY A 48 30.94 10.64 30.18
CA GLY A 48 30.54 9.73 31.24
C GLY A 48 31.37 8.47 31.18
N SER A 49 32.46 8.44 31.95
CA SER A 49 33.14 7.20 32.33
C SER A 49 32.18 6.32 33.15
N GLY A 50 31.26 5.63 32.49
CA GLY A 50 30.88 4.30 32.93
C GLY A 50 32.18 3.51 32.92
N GLY A 51 32.74 3.25 34.10
CA GLY A 51 34.01 2.57 34.25
C GLY A 51 33.95 1.18 33.65
N GLN A 52 34.14 1.09 32.33
CA GLN A 52 34.54 -0.12 31.66
C GLN A 52 35.87 -0.45 32.30
N LYS A 53 35.85 -1.43 33.22
CA LYS A 53 37.08 -2.02 33.75
C LYS A 53 37.87 -2.40 32.52
N ARG A 54 39.01 -1.72 32.28
CA ARG A 54 39.95 -2.12 31.22
C ARG A 54 40.09 -3.63 31.35
N PRO A 55 39.87 -4.41 30.27
CA PRO A 55 40.04 -5.84 30.33
C PRO A 55 41.36 -6.10 31.04
N LYS A 56 41.36 -6.90 32.11
CA LYS A 56 42.60 -7.26 32.79
C LYS A 56 43.43 -8.01 31.76
N LEU A 57 44.29 -7.29 31.04
CA LEU A 57 45.30 -7.85 30.14
C LEU A 57 45.99 -8.94 30.95
N THR A 58 45.93 -10.16 30.43
CA THR A 58 46.55 -11.30 31.10
C THR A 58 48.05 -11.04 31.20
N ALA A 59 48.74 -11.74 32.10
CA ALA A 59 50.19 -11.61 32.20
C ALA A 59 50.89 -11.95 30.86
N ALA A 60 50.25 -12.78 30.02
CA ALA A 60 50.71 -13.10 28.67
C ALA A 60 50.60 -11.90 27.73
N ASP A 61 49.43 -11.24 27.67
CA ASP A 61 49.22 -10.08 26.78
C ASP A 61 50.20 -8.94 27.11
N LYS A 62 50.43 -8.68 28.40
CA LYS A 62 51.40 -7.67 28.85
C LYS A 62 52.83 -8.05 28.50
N ARG A 63 53.16 -9.34 28.50
CA ARG A 63 54.47 -9.84 28.13
C ARG A 63 54.68 -9.73 26.63
N GLU A 64 53.68 -10.05 25.81
CA GLU A 64 53.75 -9.93 24.35
C GLU A 64 53.83 -8.47 23.90
N GLU A 65 53.08 -7.58 24.54
CA GLU A 65 53.19 -6.14 24.33
C GLU A 65 54.59 -5.62 24.71
N ALA A 66 55.17 -6.10 25.82
CA ALA A 66 56.53 -5.74 26.22
C ALA A 66 57.63 -6.36 25.34
N LEU A 67 57.40 -7.55 24.77
CA LEU A 67 58.32 -8.21 23.85
C LEU A 67 58.26 -7.64 22.43
N SER A 68 57.14 -7.04 22.03
CA SER A 68 56.99 -6.39 20.73
C SER A 68 57.59 -4.98 20.70
N GLN A 69 57.73 -4.33 21.85
CA GLN A 69 58.39 -3.03 21.95
C GLN A 69 59.93 -3.17 21.91
N PRO A 70 60.63 -2.31 21.15
CA PRO A 70 62.09 -2.33 21.11
C PRO A 70 62.69 -2.03 22.49
N ILE A 71 63.87 -2.57 22.77
CA ILE A 71 64.55 -2.40 24.07
C ILE A 71 64.83 -0.91 24.32
N GLY A 72 64.30 -0.37 25.42
CA GLY A 72 64.52 1.02 25.84
C GLY A 72 65.98 1.34 26.19
N ALA A 73 66.38 2.60 26.03
CA ALA A 73 67.75 3.07 26.26
C ALA A 73 68.21 2.97 27.73
N ASP A 74 67.24 2.83 28.61
CA ASP A 74 67.35 2.62 30.05
C ASP A 74 67.81 1.20 30.40
N ASN A 75 67.65 0.22 29.49
CA ASN A 75 68.15 -1.15 29.68
C ASN A 75 69.69 -1.19 29.68
N LYS A 76 70.27 -1.85 30.68
CA LYS A 76 71.73 -2.01 30.81
C LYS A 76 72.36 -2.62 29.56
N GLY A 77 71.68 -3.57 28.91
CA GLY A 77 72.15 -4.19 27.67
C GLY A 77 72.25 -3.20 26.51
N PHE A 78 71.27 -2.29 26.37
CA PHE A 78 71.32 -1.24 25.36
C PHE A 78 72.45 -0.24 25.65
N LYS A 79 72.68 0.13 26.91
CA LYS A 79 73.79 1.01 27.32
C LYS A 79 75.16 0.42 26.99
N LEU A 80 75.34 -0.89 27.20
CA LEU A 80 76.57 -1.59 26.82
C LEU A 80 76.75 -1.64 25.30
N LEU A 81 75.68 -1.91 24.54
CA LEU A 81 75.72 -1.89 23.08
C LEU A 81 76.04 -0.49 22.55
N ALA A 82 75.41 0.55 23.10
CA ALA A 82 75.68 1.94 22.76
C ALA A 82 77.14 2.34 23.02
N ALA A 83 77.72 1.87 24.14
CA ALA A 83 79.14 2.08 24.44
C ALA A 83 80.09 1.38 23.45
N MET A 84 79.63 0.29 22.82
CA MET A 84 80.34 -0.43 21.75
C MET A 84 80.09 0.17 20.35
N GLY A 85 79.38 1.30 20.26
CA GLY A 85 79.12 2.03 19.01
C GLY A 85 77.84 1.61 18.29
N TYR A 86 76.94 0.85 18.92
CA TYR A 86 75.64 0.52 18.34
C TYR A 86 74.66 1.69 18.47
N GLN A 87 74.10 2.15 17.35
CA GLN A 87 73.01 3.12 17.34
C GLN A 87 71.66 2.41 17.13
N LEU A 88 70.58 2.96 17.71
CA LEU A 88 69.24 2.39 17.61
C LEU A 88 68.82 2.29 16.12
N GLY A 89 68.63 1.06 15.63
CA GLY A 89 68.28 0.77 14.23
C GLY A 89 69.45 0.38 13.31
N GLN A 90 70.69 0.38 13.82
CA GLN A 90 71.86 -0.03 13.05
C GLN A 90 72.02 -1.56 13.05
N ARG A 91 72.36 -2.15 11.89
CA ARG A 91 72.64 -3.59 11.79
C ARG A 91 74.05 -3.88 12.28
N ILE A 92 74.21 -4.94 13.08
CA ILE A 92 75.52 -5.35 13.61
C ILE A 92 76.38 -5.93 12.48
N GLY A 93 77.64 -5.52 12.40
CA GLY A 93 78.65 -6.06 11.48
C GLY A 93 79.44 -4.98 10.73
N LYS A 94 80.66 -5.31 10.26
CA LYS A 94 81.62 -4.37 9.64
C LYS A 94 81.08 -3.61 8.41
N ARG A 95 80.04 -4.13 7.75
CA ARG A 95 79.31 -3.50 6.63
C ARG A 95 77.81 -3.35 6.91
N GLY A 96 77.35 -3.56 8.14
CA GLY A 96 75.92 -3.51 8.48
C GLY A 96 75.07 -4.64 7.86
N THR A 97 75.65 -5.79 7.55
CA THR A 97 74.96 -6.92 6.90
C THR A 97 74.21 -7.85 7.87
N GLY A 98 74.21 -7.54 9.17
CA GLY A 98 73.50 -8.32 10.18
C GLY A 98 71.97 -8.24 10.03
N LEU A 99 71.30 -9.24 10.58
CA LEU A 99 69.84 -9.24 10.72
C LEU A 99 69.44 -8.21 11.77
N ALA A 100 68.44 -7.38 11.44
CA ALA A 100 67.89 -6.38 12.35
C ALA A 100 66.84 -6.96 13.29
N GLU A 101 66.19 -8.05 12.87
CA GLU A 101 65.11 -8.71 13.60
C GLU A 101 65.48 -10.18 13.85
N PRO A 102 65.11 -10.76 15.00
CA PRO A 102 65.39 -12.15 15.31
C PRO A 102 64.67 -13.09 14.34
N LEU A 103 65.31 -14.19 13.94
CA LEU A 103 64.67 -15.20 13.10
C LEU A 103 63.47 -15.83 13.82
N PRO A 104 62.27 -15.88 13.21
CA PRO A 104 61.12 -16.51 13.82
C PRO A 104 61.34 -18.02 13.92
N LEU A 105 61.43 -18.54 15.14
CA LEU A 105 61.48 -19.98 15.39
C LEU A 105 60.06 -20.54 15.30
N GLN A 106 59.76 -21.29 14.25
CA GLN A 106 58.53 -22.08 14.19
C GLN A 106 58.64 -23.30 15.10
N LEU A 107 58.38 -23.09 16.39
CA LEU A 107 58.29 -24.15 17.37
C LEU A 107 56.98 -24.92 17.11
N LYS A 108 57.08 -26.15 16.61
CA LYS A 108 55.95 -27.08 16.66
C LYS A 108 55.67 -27.39 18.12
N GLU A 109 54.58 -26.85 18.63
CA GLU A 109 54.09 -27.06 19.99
C GLU A 109 53.82 -28.55 20.32
N ALA A 110 53.88 -29.44 19.33
CA ALA A 110 53.71 -30.89 19.46
C ALA A 110 55.03 -31.69 19.32
N CYS A 111 56.19 -31.13 19.65
CA CYS A 111 57.43 -31.92 19.81
C CYS A 111 57.55 -32.51 21.23
N CYS A 112 56.47 -33.09 21.72
CA CYS A 112 56.52 -34.12 22.75
C CYS A 112 56.03 -35.39 22.05
N CYS A 113 56.76 -36.48 22.25
CA CYS A 113 56.55 -37.91 21.97
C CYS A 113 55.12 -38.52 21.93
N TRP A 114 54.04 -37.74 21.77
CA TRP A 114 52.65 -38.18 21.69
C TRP A 114 52.08 -38.16 20.26
N ASP A 115 52.49 -37.24 19.39
CA ASP A 115 51.94 -37.15 18.03
C ASP A 115 52.84 -37.83 17.00
N LYS A 116 52.61 -39.13 16.77
CA LYS A 116 53.16 -39.89 15.63
C LYS A 116 52.42 -39.55 14.31
N LEU A 117 52.10 -38.28 14.07
CA LEU A 117 51.51 -37.84 12.81
C LEU A 117 52.58 -37.16 11.98
N GLY A 118 52.77 -37.65 10.75
CA GLY A 118 53.75 -37.12 9.81
C GLY A 118 53.51 -35.63 9.51
N LEU A 119 54.58 -34.93 9.13
CA LEU A 119 54.48 -33.56 8.62
C LEU A 119 53.45 -33.50 7.48
N GLY A 120 52.39 -32.70 7.65
CA GLY A 120 51.33 -32.52 6.66
C GLY A 120 50.09 -33.40 6.83
N ALA A 121 50.05 -34.33 7.80
CA ALA A 121 48.85 -35.10 8.08
C ALA A 121 47.89 -34.30 8.96
N VAL A 122 46.82 -33.73 8.37
CA VAL A 122 45.66 -33.31 9.15
C VAL A 122 45.06 -34.56 9.77
N SER A 123 44.95 -34.59 11.11
CA SER A 123 44.32 -35.71 11.81
C SER A 123 42.95 -35.99 11.19
N LYS A 124 42.58 -37.25 10.96
CA LYS A 124 41.25 -37.64 10.45
C LYS A 124 40.12 -36.97 11.28
N LYS A 125 40.37 -36.74 12.57
CA LYS A 125 39.48 -36.00 13.48
C LYS A 125 39.37 -34.51 13.15
N ALA A 126 40.45 -33.86 12.73
CA ALA A 126 40.45 -32.46 12.27
C ALA A 126 39.70 -32.31 10.94
N ALA A 127 39.93 -33.22 9.98
CA ALA A 127 39.19 -33.23 8.72
C ALA A 127 37.68 -33.46 8.92
N ALA A 128 37.28 -34.37 9.83
CA ALA A 128 35.88 -34.60 10.16
C ALA A 128 35.22 -33.38 10.83
N ARG A 129 35.93 -32.68 11.72
CA ARG A 129 35.45 -31.43 12.34
C ARG A 129 35.25 -30.32 11.30
N GLU A 130 36.15 -30.20 10.33
CA GLU A 130 36.03 -29.20 9.27
C GLU A 130 34.84 -29.51 8.34
N GLN A 131 34.65 -30.77 7.95
CA GLN A 131 33.47 -31.19 7.19
C GLN A 131 32.17 -30.93 7.95
N GLN A 132 32.15 -31.12 9.27
CA GLN A 132 30.99 -30.81 10.10
C GLN A 132 30.71 -29.29 10.14
N ARG A 133 31.75 -28.46 10.28
CA ARG A 133 31.62 -27.00 10.20
C ARG A 133 31.11 -26.54 8.84
N GLN A 134 31.60 -27.15 7.75
CA GLN A 134 31.14 -26.83 6.41
C GLN A 134 29.65 -27.17 6.23
N ARG A 135 29.21 -28.36 6.69
CA ARG A 135 27.79 -28.74 6.66
C ARG A 135 26.92 -27.81 7.50
N GLN A 136 27.40 -27.36 8.66
CA GLN A 136 26.71 -26.39 9.49
C GLN A 136 26.56 -25.05 8.77
N ARG A 137 27.63 -24.53 8.17
CA ARG A 137 27.60 -23.28 7.38
C ARG A 137 26.64 -23.39 6.19
N GLU A 138 26.65 -24.50 5.46
CA GLU A 138 25.73 -24.73 4.35
C GLU A 138 24.26 -24.81 4.82
N ALA A 139 24.00 -25.44 5.98
CA ALA A 139 22.67 -25.47 6.57
C ALA A 139 22.20 -24.09 7.02
N GLU A 140 23.06 -23.31 7.69
CA GLU A 140 22.79 -21.93 8.08
C GLU A 140 22.51 -21.05 6.86
N GLN A 141 23.29 -21.19 5.77
CA GLN A 141 23.06 -20.48 4.52
C GLN A 141 21.72 -20.84 3.87
N ARG A 142 21.30 -22.12 3.90
CA ARG A 142 19.99 -22.54 3.41
C ARG A 142 18.84 -21.94 4.20
N VAL A 143 18.95 -21.91 5.54
CA VAL A 143 17.96 -21.27 6.41
C VAL A 143 17.90 -19.77 6.16
N ALA A 144 19.05 -19.11 6.04
CA ALA A 144 19.12 -17.68 5.73
C ALA A 144 18.52 -17.35 4.36
N ALA A 145 18.84 -18.14 3.32
CA ALA A 145 18.26 -17.98 1.99
C ALA A 145 16.74 -18.20 2.01
N GLY A 146 16.25 -19.19 2.78
CA GLY A 146 14.82 -19.41 2.98
C GLY A 146 14.13 -18.23 3.68
N ALA A 147 14.78 -17.62 4.67
CA ALA A 147 14.25 -16.43 5.36
C ALA A 147 14.13 -15.23 4.41
N VAL A 148 15.14 -14.97 3.58
CA VAL A 148 15.13 -13.91 2.56
C VAL A 148 14.04 -14.18 1.51
N ALA A 149 13.91 -15.42 1.02
CA ALA A 149 12.86 -15.78 0.08
C ALA A 149 11.46 -15.59 0.66
N ALA A 150 11.24 -16.01 1.91
CA ALA A 150 9.97 -15.81 2.60
C ALA A 150 9.66 -14.33 2.84
N GLU A 151 10.67 -13.50 3.10
CA GLU A 151 10.50 -12.04 3.22
C GLU A 151 10.15 -11.38 1.88
N ALA A 152 10.81 -11.80 0.80
CA ALA A 152 10.49 -11.35 -0.56
C ALA A 152 9.06 -11.74 -0.96
N GLU A 153 8.61 -12.95 -0.61
CA GLU A 153 7.23 -13.40 -0.85
C GLU A 153 6.22 -12.54 -0.07
N ARG A 154 6.46 -12.32 1.23
CA ARG A 154 5.61 -11.42 2.04
C ARG A 154 5.57 -10.00 1.48
N HIS A 155 6.70 -9.51 0.97
CA HIS A 155 6.75 -8.21 0.31
C HIS A 155 5.93 -8.20 -0.99
N GLY A 156 6.05 -9.26 -1.81
CA GLY A 156 5.22 -9.45 -3.01
C GLY A 156 3.72 -9.43 -2.68
N GLN A 157 3.29 -10.20 -1.69
CA GLN A 157 1.89 -10.23 -1.24
C GLN A 157 1.39 -8.86 -0.76
N ARG A 158 2.21 -8.10 -0.02
CA ARG A 158 1.85 -6.72 0.40
C ARG A 158 1.69 -5.78 -0.80
N LEU A 159 2.58 -5.85 -1.79
CA LEU A 159 2.48 -5.02 -2.98
C LEU A 159 1.22 -5.35 -3.79
N GLU A 160 0.90 -6.62 -3.97
CA GLU A 160 -0.34 -7.03 -4.65
C GLU A 160 -1.58 -6.54 -3.92
N TYR A 161 -1.60 -6.63 -2.59
CA TYR A 161 -2.68 -6.10 -1.78
C TYR A 161 -2.83 -4.58 -1.95
N GLN A 162 -1.72 -3.83 -1.88
CA GLN A 162 -1.72 -2.38 -2.09
C GLN A 162 -2.23 -2.01 -3.47
N GLN A 163 -1.82 -2.72 -4.53
CA GLN A 163 -2.29 -2.48 -5.89
C GLN A 163 -3.80 -2.72 -6.02
N ARG A 164 -4.32 -3.83 -5.46
CA ARG A 164 -5.76 -4.10 -5.45
C ARG A 164 -6.53 -3.05 -4.66
N ALA A 165 -6.02 -2.65 -3.49
CA ALA A 165 -6.64 -1.63 -2.65
C ALA A 165 -6.69 -0.26 -3.36
N ALA A 166 -5.59 0.13 -4.02
CA ALA A 166 -5.50 1.36 -4.80
C ALA A 166 -6.47 1.35 -5.99
N ALA A 167 -6.53 0.24 -6.74
CA ALA A 167 -7.47 0.08 -7.86
C ALA A 167 -8.94 0.16 -7.39
N ALA A 168 -9.28 -0.49 -6.27
CA ALA A 168 -10.62 -0.44 -5.70
C ALA A 168 -10.98 0.95 -5.14
N ALA A 169 -10.01 1.70 -4.61
CA ALA A 169 -10.21 3.08 -4.20
C ALA A 169 -10.44 4.00 -5.40
N ALA A 170 -9.66 3.83 -6.47
CA ALA A 170 -9.82 4.58 -7.72
C ALA A 170 -11.20 4.30 -8.37
N ALA A 171 -11.64 3.05 -8.42
CA ALA A 171 -12.97 2.68 -8.92
C ALA A 171 -14.10 3.34 -8.12
N ARG A 172 -14.03 3.28 -6.78
CA ARG A 172 -15.02 3.94 -5.90
C ARG A 172 -15.03 5.47 -6.08
N ARG A 173 -13.86 6.09 -6.26
CA ARG A 173 -13.76 7.54 -6.52
C ARG A 173 -14.41 7.91 -7.86
N LEU A 174 -14.12 7.14 -8.90
CA LEU A 174 -14.70 7.31 -10.23
C LEU A 174 -16.23 7.18 -10.20
N GLU A 175 -16.76 6.14 -9.56
CA GLU A 175 -18.21 5.95 -9.38
C GLU A 175 -18.84 7.11 -8.59
N GLY A 176 -18.15 7.58 -7.54
CA GLY A 176 -18.58 8.74 -6.76
C GLY A 176 -18.67 10.01 -7.61
N GLN A 177 -17.71 10.24 -8.49
CA GLN A 177 -17.74 11.36 -9.44
C GLN A 177 -18.85 11.21 -10.47
N LEU A 178 -19.01 10.00 -11.03
CA LEU A 178 -20.06 9.70 -11.99
C LEU A 178 -21.44 10.01 -11.40
N ARG A 179 -21.71 9.57 -10.16
CA ARG A 179 -22.98 9.88 -9.48
C ARG A 179 -23.18 11.38 -9.27
N LYS A 180 -22.16 12.10 -8.84
CA LYS A 180 -22.22 13.57 -8.69
C LYS A 180 -22.49 14.25 -10.04
N ALA A 181 -21.78 13.84 -11.09
CA ALA A 181 -21.95 14.36 -12.44
C ALA A 181 -23.36 14.09 -12.98
N GLN A 182 -23.91 12.90 -12.74
CA GLN A 182 -25.29 12.54 -13.10
C GLN A 182 -26.31 13.44 -12.42
N GLN A 183 -26.20 13.65 -11.10
CA GLN A 183 -27.10 14.53 -10.34
C GLN A 183 -27.04 15.98 -10.82
N VAL A 184 -25.83 16.51 -11.06
CA VAL A 184 -25.67 17.86 -11.60
C VAL A 184 -26.25 17.94 -13.02
N CYS A 185 -26.02 16.92 -13.85
CA CYS A 185 -26.58 16.90 -15.20
C CYS A 185 -28.11 16.85 -15.17
N GLU A 186 -28.71 16.04 -14.29
CA GLU A 186 -30.15 15.96 -14.11
C GLU A 186 -30.74 17.30 -13.67
N THR A 187 -30.16 17.96 -12.67
CA THR A 187 -30.65 19.27 -12.19
C THR A 187 -30.56 20.35 -13.27
N LEU A 188 -29.49 20.38 -14.07
CA LEU A 188 -29.33 21.34 -15.16
C LEU A 188 -30.23 21.02 -16.37
N ASP A 189 -30.37 19.73 -16.71
CA ASP A 189 -31.26 19.25 -17.79
C ASP A 189 -32.73 19.53 -17.45
N THR A 190 -33.17 19.25 -16.22
CA THR A 190 -34.54 19.53 -15.76
C THR A 190 -34.82 21.03 -15.74
N ALA A 191 -33.87 21.86 -15.29
CA ALA A 191 -34.00 23.33 -15.36
C ALA A 191 -34.09 23.85 -16.82
N ALA A 192 -33.47 23.16 -17.77
CA ALA A 192 -33.53 23.47 -19.20
C ALA A 192 -34.73 22.83 -19.94
N GLY A 193 -35.64 22.14 -19.22
CA GLY A 193 -36.82 21.51 -19.79
C GLY A 193 -36.57 20.16 -20.48
N VAL A 194 -35.39 19.55 -20.28
CA VAL A 194 -35.09 18.20 -20.77
C VAL A 194 -35.66 17.20 -19.78
N ALA A 195 -36.83 16.63 -20.11
CA ALA A 195 -37.52 15.66 -19.27
C ALA A 195 -36.86 14.26 -19.28
N ARG A 196 -36.06 13.95 -20.31
CA ARG A 196 -35.51 12.62 -20.52
C ARG A 196 -34.11 12.66 -21.13
N CYS A 197 -33.12 12.07 -20.45
CA CYS A 197 -31.76 11.86 -20.94
C CYS A 197 -31.18 10.52 -20.48
N VAL A 198 -30.60 9.74 -21.40
CA VAL A 198 -30.06 8.39 -21.11
C VAL A 198 -28.99 8.40 -20.02
N MET A 199 -28.26 9.52 -19.87
CA MET A 199 -27.07 9.62 -19.01
C MET A 199 -27.36 9.60 -17.50
N TRP A 200 -28.55 10.02 -17.07
CA TRP A 200 -28.94 10.12 -15.65
C TRP A 200 -30.23 9.37 -15.31
N GLN A 201 -30.87 8.72 -16.27
CA GLN A 201 -32.08 7.94 -16.01
C GLN A 201 -31.79 6.59 -15.36
N ALA A 202 -32.69 6.20 -14.45
CA ALA A 202 -32.79 4.84 -13.95
C ALA A 202 -33.09 3.86 -15.10
N PRO A 203 -32.71 2.57 -14.98
CA PRO A 203 -33.06 1.55 -15.96
C PRO A 203 -34.56 1.57 -16.31
N PRO A 204 -34.93 1.30 -17.58
CA PRO A 204 -36.32 1.01 -17.89
C PRO A 204 -36.81 -0.13 -16.97
N ALA A 205 -38.06 -0.08 -16.51
CA ALA A 205 -38.57 -0.94 -15.42
C ALA A 205 -38.25 -2.44 -15.58
N GLU A 206 -38.20 -2.93 -16.81
CA GLU A 206 -37.83 -4.30 -17.14
C GLU A 206 -36.33 -4.61 -16.97
N ALA A 207 -35.44 -3.66 -17.32
CA ALA A 207 -34.00 -3.79 -17.07
C ALA A 207 -33.69 -3.65 -15.58
N ALA A 208 -34.47 -2.87 -14.83
CA ALA A 208 -34.39 -2.78 -13.37
C ALA A 208 -34.77 -4.11 -12.71
N ALA A 209 -35.81 -4.78 -13.23
CA ALA A 209 -36.22 -6.11 -12.79
C ALA A 209 -35.19 -7.20 -13.15
N ALA A 210 -34.57 -7.12 -14.34
CA ALA A 210 -33.50 -8.02 -14.73
C ALA A 210 -32.22 -7.81 -13.88
N ALA A 211 -31.86 -6.56 -13.59
CA ALA A 211 -30.72 -6.22 -12.74
C ALA A 211 -30.95 -6.60 -11.27
N SER A 212 -32.17 -6.48 -10.74
CA SER A 212 -32.50 -6.94 -9.39
C SER A 212 -32.52 -8.47 -9.29
N ALA A 213 -32.99 -9.17 -10.33
CA ALA A 213 -32.88 -10.63 -10.43
C ALA A 213 -31.42 -11.10 -10.55
N ALA A 214 -30.60 -10.39 -11.33
CA ALA A 214 -29.16 -10.64 -11.42
C ALA A 214 -28.44 -10.35 -10.09
N GLY A 215 -28.82 -9.30 -9.36
CA GLY A 215 -28.29 -8.98 -8.04
C GLY A 215 -28.67 -10.03 -6.98
N MET A 216 -29.92 -10.52 -7.00
CA MET A 216 -30.36 -11.63 -6.14
C MET A 216 -29.62 -12.93 -6.46
N THR A 217 -29.46 -13.28 -7.74
CA THR A 217 -28.70 -14.48 -8.13
C THR A 217 -27.20 -14.37 -7.83
N ALA A 218 -26.60 -13.19 -7.98
CA ALA A 218 -25.20 -12.95 -7.62
C ALA A 218 -24.97 -12.97 -6.10
N ALA A 219 -25.92 -12.46 -5.30
CA ALA A 219 -25.88 -12.54 -3.85
C ALA A 219 -26.01 -14.00 -3.38
N VAL A 220 -26.94 -14.76 -3.95
CA VAL A 220 -27.11 -16.20 -3.68
C VAL A 220 -25.87 -16.99 -4.09
N ALA A 221 -25.25 -16.69 -5.24
CA ALA A 221 -24.03 -17.34 -5.68
C ALA A 221 -22.81 -16.98 -4.82
N ALA A 222 -22.75 -15.75 -4.30
CA ALA A 222 -21.71 -15.34 -3.36
C ALA A 222 -21.87 -16.01 -1.99
N ASP A 223 -23.10 -16.19 -1.53
CA ASP A 223 -23.43 -16.91 -0.29
C ASP A 223 -23.13 -18.41 -0.42
N ASP A 224 -23.51 -19.04 -1.54
CA ASP A 224 -23.19 -20.46 -1.85
C ASP A 224 -21.65 -20.67 -1.96
N LEU A 225 -20.89 -19.68 -2.45
CA LEU A 225 -19.43 -19.74 -2.53
C LEU A 225 -18.77 -19.57 -1.15
N LEU A 226 -19.33 -18.70 -0.29
CA LEU A 226 -18.87 -18.49 1.08
C LEU A 226 -19.10 -19.74 1.94
N GLU A 227 -20.25 -20.39 1.78
CA GLU A 227 -20.60 -21.66 2.43
C GLU A 227 -19.72 -22.83 1.95
N ALA A 228 -19.23 -22.79 0.71
CA ALA A 228 -18.25 -23.75 0.19
C ALA A 228 -16.81 -23.52 0.71
N LEU A 229 -16.49 -22.31 1.17
CA LEU A 229 -15.15 -21.91 1.63
C LEU A 229 -14.97 -22.01 3.16
N GLU A 230 -16.03 -22.14 3.95
CA GLU A 230 -15.97 -22.36 5.41
C GLU A 230 -16.37 -23.79 5.82
N PRO A 231 -15.41 -24.73 5.98
CA PRO A 231 -15.68 -26.01 6.61
C PRO A 231 -15.70 -25.88 8.14
N CYS A 232 -16.62 -25.10 8.71
CA CYS A 232 -17.00 -25.21 10.12
C CYS A 232 -18.28 -24.44 10.45
N HIS A 233 -19.40 -25.15 10.62
CA HIS A 233 -20.27 -25.18 11.80
C HIS A 233 -21.31 -26.28 11.54
N SER A 234 -21.81 -26.91 12.61
CA SER A 234 -22.53 -28.20 12.62
C SER A 234 -23.42 -28.48 11.40
N ALA A 235 -23.37 -29.71 10.87
CA ALA A 235 -24.19 -30.17 9.75
C ALA A 235 -25.71 -29.94 9.95
N GLU A 236 -26.15 -29.75 11.19
CA GLU A 236 -27.53 -29.42 11.58
C GLU A 236 -27.91 -27.95 11.28
N ALA A 237 -26.98 -27.00 11.40
CA ALA A 237 -27.23 -25.58 11.10
C ALA A 237 -27.45 -25.37 9.59
N GLY A 238 -26.63 -26.00 8.75
CA GLY A 238 -26.81 -25.99 7.30
C GLY A 238 -28.09 -26.70 6.84
N ALA A 239 -28.58 -27.70 7.59
CA ALA A 239 -29.85 -28.37 7.29
C ALA A 239 -31.06 -27.47 7.57
N ALA A 240 -31.03 -26.69 8.65
CA ALA A 240 -32.09 -25.73 8.99
C ALA A 240 -32.17 -24.57 7.98
N VAL A 241 -31.01 -24.08 7.50
CA VAL A 241 -30.96 -23.05 6.45
C VAL A 241 -31.50 -23.57 5.11
N ARG A 242 -31.16 -24.81 4.74
CA ARG A 242 -31.72 -25.47 3.53
C ARG A 242 -33.24 -25.67 3.64
N ALA A 243 -33.74 -26.14 4.79
CA ALA A 243 -35.18 -26.29 5.03
C ALA A 243 -35.92 -24.94 4.98
N GLY A 244 -35.34 -23.87 5.56
CA GLY A 244 -35.92 -22.52 5.47
C GLY A 244 -35.95 -21.97 4.04
N ARG A 245 -34.96 -22.32 3.20
CA ARG A 245 -34.92 -21.93 1.77
C ARG A 245 -35.97 -22.71 0.94
N GLU A 246 -36.22 -23.97 1.27
CA GLU A 246 -37.28 -24.79 0.66
C GLU A 246 -38.67 -24.26 1.04
N GLU A 247 -38.90 -23.92 2.32
CA GLU A 247 -40.15 -23.32 2.79
C GLU A 247 -40.43 -21.94 2.15
N ALA A 248 -39.38 -21.14 1.94
CA ALA A 248 -39.51 -19.85 1.24
C ALA A 248 -39.83 -20.00 -0.26
N ALA A 249 -39.30 -21.03 -0.92
CA ALA A 249 -39.61 -21.34 -2.31
C ALA A 249 -41.06 -21.79 -2.50
N ASP A 250 -41.60 -22.57 -1.55
CA ASP A 250 -43.02 -22.95 -1.53
C ASP A 250 -43.95 -21.74 -1.35
N PHE A 251 -43.54 -20.75 -0.57
CA PHE A 251 -44.29 -19.51 -0.39
C PHE A 251 -44.35 -18.66 -1.67
N ALA A 252 -43.25 -18.58 -2.42
CA ALA A 252 -43.19 -17.87 -3.71
C ALA A 252 -44.12 -18.51 -4.76
N LEU A 253 -44.09 -19.85 -4.87
CA LEU A 253 -44.98 -20.60 -5.77
C LEU A 253 -46.46 -20.43 -5.42
N LEU A 254 -46.79 -20.39 -4.13
CA LEU A 254 -48.16 -20.12 -3.67
C LEU A 254 -48.61 -18.71 -4.07
N TYR A 255 -47.73 -17.71 -3.93
CA TYR A 255 -48.03 -16.33 -4.31
C TYR A 255 -48.23 -16.17 -5.82
N GLU A 256 -47.35 -16.76 -6.65
CA GLU A 256 -47.50 -16.78 -8.11
C GLU A 256 -48.80 -17.46 -8.55
N ARG A 257 -49.16 -18.58 -7.91
CA ARG A 257 -50.41 -19.29 -8.22
C ARG A 257 -51.65 -18.49 -7.83
N GLN A 258 -51.58 -17.74 -6.74
CA GLN A 258 -52.65 -16.81 -6.33
C GLN A 258 -52.75 -15.61 -7.28
N ALA A 259 -51.63 -15.05 -7.72
CA ALA A 259 -51.60 -13.96 -8.71
C ALA A 259 -52.16 -14.41 -10.07
N ALA A 260 -51.80 -15.61 -10.53
CA ALA A 260 -52.35 -16.20 -11.75
C ALA A 260 -53.86 -16.47 -11.64
N ALA A 261 -54.33 -16.93 -10.48
CA ALA A 261 -55.76 -17.12 -10.22
C ALA A 261 -56.53 -15.78 -10.21
N ALA A 262 -55.94 -14.72 -9.66
CA ALA A 262 -56.53 -13.38 -9.67
C ALA A 262 -56.58 -12.79 -11.10
N ALA A 263 -55.54 -13.00 -11.91
CA ALA A 263 -55.51 -12.60 -13.32
C ALA A 263 -56.56 -13.36 -14.17
N ALA A 264 -56.80 -14.63 -13.86
CA ALA A 264 -57.84 -15.44 -14.50
C ALA A 264 -59.25 -15.00 -14.11
N ALA A 265 -59.45 -14.52 -12.88
CA ALA A 265 -60.74 -14.04 -12.38
C ALA A 265 -61.15 -12.64 -12.90
N GLY A 266 -60.19 -11.86 -13.39
CA GLY A 266 -60.38 -10.44 -13.75
C GLY A 266 -60.58 -10.13 -15.24
N ARG A 267 -60.71 -11.12 -16.14
CA ARG A 267 -60.78 -10.85 -17.59
C ARG A 267 -62.22 -10.84 -18.13
N PRO A 268 -62.87 -9.68 -18.33
CA PRO A 268 -64.05 -9.61 -19.19
C PRO A 268 -63.68 -9.88 -20.67
N PRO A 269 -64.57 -10.47 -21.48
CA PRO A 269 -64.32 -10.68 -22.90
C PRO A 269 -64.19 -9.33 -23.61
N ALA A 270 -63.10 -9.16 -24.35
CA ALA A 270 -62.85 -7.96 -25.15
C ALA A 270 -63.70 -8.02 -26.42
N ASP A 271 -64.62 -7.07 -26.55
CA ASP A 271 -65.34 -6.81 -27.79
C ASP A 271 -64.34 -6.27 -28.82
N ALA A 272 -64.04 -7.10 -29.81
CA ALA A 272 -63.13 -6.79 -30.92
C ALA A 272 -63.86 -5.93 -31.96
N ALA A 273 -63.59 -4.62 -31.98
CA ALA A 273 -63.81 -3.76 -33.14
C ALA A 273 -63.18 -2.35 -32.96
N ALA A 274 -61.85 -2.24 -33.01
CA ALA A 274 -61.14 -0.97 -33.27
C ALA A 274 -59.66 -1.15 -33.72
N ASP A 275 -59.35 -2.19 -34.51
CA ASP A 275 -58.01 -2.82 -34.51
C ASP A 275 -56.95 -2.29 -35.50
N GLY A 276 -57.19 -1.19 -36.22
CA GLY A 276 -56.22 -0.69 -37.22
C GLY A 276 -55.22 0.32 -36.66
N GLN A 277 -55.73 1.48 -36.22
CA GLN A 277 -54.90 2.64 -35.85
C GLN A 277 -54.25 2.50 -34.46
N GLN A 278 -54.88 1.73 -33.57
CA GLN A 278 -54.34 1.45 -32.24
C GLN A 278 -53.18 0.46 -32.30
N ALA A 279 -53.19 -0.47 -33.26
CA ALA A 279 -52.09 -1.42 -33.48
C ALA A 279 -50.84 -0.71 -34.03
N ASP A 280 -50.99 0.24 -34.95
CA ASP A 280 -49.87 1.03 -35.49
C ASP A 280 -49.25 1.95 -34.43
N ALA A 281 -50.08 2.62 -33.62
CA ALA A 281 -49.60 3.44 -32.51
C ALA A 281 -48.91 2.61 -31.42
N GLN A 282 -49.42 1.42 -31.11
CA GLN A 282 -48.78 0.46 -30.19
C GLN A 282 -47.45 -0.06 -30.75
N GLN A 283 -47.38 -0.36 -32.06
CA GLN A 283 -46.13 -0.77 -32.69
C GLN A 283 -45.07 0.33 -32.67
N GLN A 284 -45.43 1.57 -33.00
CA GLN A 284 -44.51 2.70 -32.94
C GLN A 284 -44.01 2.96 -31.52
N GLN A 285 -44.91 2.87 -30.52
CA GLN A 285 -44.53 3.02 -29.12
C GLN A 285 -43.60 1.89 -28.65
N GLN A 286 -43.83 0.65 -29.08
CA GLN A 286 -42.93 -0.47 -28.80
C GLN A 286 -41.56 -0.31 -29.46
N GLN A 287 -41.52 0.17 -30.71
CA GLN A 287 -40.26 0.44 -31.41
C GLN A 287 -39.44 1.51 -30.68
N GLN A 288 -40.07 2.62 -30.29
CA GLN A 288 -39.43 3.68 -29.49
C GLN A 288 -38.88 3.13 -28.17
N GLN A 289 -39.66 2.32 -27.44
CA GLN A 289 -39.18 1.69 -26.20
C GLN A 289 -38.02 0.73 -26.42
N GLN A 290 -37.99 0.01 -27.55
CA GLN A 290 -36.87 -0.86 -27.91
C GLN A 290 -35.62 -0.07 -28.25
N GLU A 291 -35.74 1.04 -28.99
CA GLU A 291 -34.63 1.93 -29.31
C GLU A 291 -34.05 2.55 -28.04
N GLU A 292 -34.91 3.11 -27.18
CA GLU A 292 -34.50 3.69 -25.90
C GLU A 292 -33.81 2.68 -24.98
N ARG A 293 -34.25 1.42 -25.02
CA ARG A 293 -33.58 0.33 -24.31
C ARG A 293 -32.20 0.06 -24.87
N ARG A 294 -32.07 -0.05 -26.20
CA ARG A 294 -30.78 -0.27 -26.86
C ARG A 294 -29.81 0.87 -26.56
N GLU A 295 -30.27 2.11 -26.57
CA GLU A 295 -29.46 3.27 -26.20
C GLU A 295 -29.03 3.23 -24.74
N TRP A 296 -29.93 2.84 -23.83
CA TRP A 296 -29.60 2.68 -22.42
C TRP A 296 -28.61 1.54 -22.16
N GLU A 297 -28.78 0.40 -22.81
CA GLU A 297 -27.86 -0.74 -22.74
C GLU A 297 -26.49 -0.37 -23.31
N ALA A 298 -26.46 0.34 -24.44
CA ALA A 298 -25.23 0.86 -25.02
C ALA A 298 -24.54 1.85 -24.06
N TRP A 299 -25.30 2.73 -23.41
CA TRP A 299 -24.79 3.64 -22.39
C TRP A 299 -24.19 2.91 -21.20
N GLN A 300 -24.86 1.90 -20.68
CA GLN A 300 -24.38 1.12 -19.53
C GLN A 300 -23.19 0.23 -19.86
N ALA A 301 -23.06 -0.21 -21.12
CA ALA A 301 -21.93 -0.99 -21.58
C ALA A 301 -20.64 -0.15 -21.68
N LEU A 302 -20.73 1.18 -21.69
CA LEU A 302 -19.54 2.03 -21.65
C LEU A 302 -18.81 1.89 -20.30
N PRO A 303 -17.46 1.84 -20.30
CA PRO A 303 -16.68 1.96 -19.09
C PRO A 303 -17.11 3.19 -18.26
N PRO A 304 -17.10 3.11 -16.92
CA PRO A 304 -17.55 4.23 -16.08
C PRO A 304 -16.73 5.52 -16.29
N ALA A 305 -15.48 5.41 -16.74
CA ALA A 305 -14.65 6.55 -17.11
C ALA A 305 -15.18 7.27 -18.36
N ASP A 306 -15.64 6.51 -19.37
CA ASP A 306 -16.20 7.07 -20.60
C ASP A 306 -17.59 7.65 -20.35
N GLN A 307 -18.39 7.03 -19.48
CA GLN A 307 -19.66 7.59 -19.02
C GLN A 307 -19.45 8.95 -18.35
N LEU A 308 -18.47 9.04 -17.44
CA LEU A 308 -18.12 10.30 -16.78
C LEU A 308 -17.66 11.34 -17.80
N ALA A 309 -16.76 10.98 -18.73
CA ALA A 309 -16.27 11.87 -19.76
C ALA A 309 -17.39 12.42 -20.66
N ALA A 310 -18.35 11.58 -21.04
CA ALA A 310 -19.50 12.00 -21.83
C ALA A 310 -20.42 12.97 -21.07
N ILE A 311 -20.66 12.74 -19.77
CA ILE A 311 -21.43 13.68 -18.93
C ILE A 311 -20.67 15.00 -18.77
N LEU A 312 -19.36 14.96 -18.48
CA LEU A 312 -18.54 16.17 -18.36
C LEU A 312 -18.54 16.99 -19.67
N ALA A 313 -18.45 16.32 -20.82
CA ALA A 313 -18.54 16.97 -22.12
C ALA A 313 -19.90 17.67 -22.33
N ARG A 314 -21.00 17.03 -21.90
CA ARG A 314 -22.34 17.63 -21.95
C ARG A 314 -22.47 18.83 -21.01
N LEU A 315 -21.99 18.70 -19.77
CA LEU A 315 -21.99 19.79 -18.78
C LEU A 315 -21.22 21.01 -19.28
N ARG A 316 -20.04 20.79 -19.86
CA ARG A 316 -19.20 21.87 -20.39
C ARG A 316 -19.75 22.44 -21.70
N GLY A 317 -20.26 21.61 -22.60
CA GLY A 317 -20.72 22.05 -23.92
C GLY A 317 -22.10 22.73 -23.90
N ARG A 318 -23.06 22.19 -23.15
CA ARG A 318 -24.45 22.68 -23.13
C ARG A 318 -24.70 23.70 -22.03
N TYR A 319 -24.11 23.47 -20.85
CA TYR A 319 -24.38 24.29 -19.66
C TYR A 319 -23.24 25.23 -19.29
N LEU A 320 -22.12 25.17 -20.01
CA LEU A 320 -20.91 25.89 -19.67
C LEU A 320 -20.54 25.72 -18.19
N TYR A 321 -20.70 24.50 -17.65
CA TYR A 321 -20.49 24.19 -16.24
C TYR A 321 -19.29 23.26 -16.05
N CYS A 322 -18.46 23.54 -15.03
CA CYS A 322 -17.38 22.64 -14.62
C CYS A 322 -17.72 21.98 -13.29
N LEU A 323 -17.72 20.64 -13.26
CA LEU A 323 -17.97 19.85 -12.06
C LEU A 323 -16.94 20.10 -10.96
N TYR A 324 -15.68 20.29 -11.33
CA TYR A 324 -14.57 20.41 -10.39
C TYR A 324 -14.43 21.83 -9.84
N CYS A 325 -14.64 22.86 -10.65
CA CYS A 325 -14.70 24.25 -10.15
C CYS A 325 -16.00 24.56 -9.39
N GLY A 326 -17.07 23.79 -9.65
CA GLY A 326 -18.39 24.01 -9.04
C GLY A 326 -19.15 25.22 -9.58
N CYS A 327 -18.72 25.83 -10.68
CA CYS A 327 -19.30 27.06 -11.22
C CYS A 327 -19.71 26.95 -12.70
N ARG A 328 -20.62 27.86 -13.10
CA ARG A 328 -21.05 28.08 -14.48
C ARG A 328 -20.32 29.29 -15.06
N TYR A 329 -19.94 29.20 -16.33
CA TYR A 329 -19.26 30.25 -17.09
C TYR A 329 -20.22 30.93 -18.06
N ASP A 330 -19.90 32.16 -18.44
CA ASP A 330 -20.76 32.97 -19.32
C ASP A 330 -20.61 32.59 -20.80
N SER A 331 -19.43 32.09 -21.20
CA SER A 331 -19.15 31.67 -22.57
C SER A 331 -18.12 30.52 -22.63
N ALA A 332 -18.03 29.86 -23.78
CA ALA A 332 -17.02 28.83 -24.01
C ALA A 332 -15.59 29.41 -23.91
N SER A 333 -15.37 30.64 -24.37
CA SER A 333 -14.07 31.32 -24.26
C SER A 333 -13.73 31.70 -22.83
N ASP A 334 -14.73 32.06 -22.02
CA ASP A 334 -14.57 32.35 -20.59
C ASP A 334 -14.14 31.08 -19.84
N MET A 335 -14.83 29.97 -20.07
CA MET A 335 -14.45 28.67 -19.51
C MET A 335 -13.03 28.26 -19.90
N GLN A 336 -12.61 28.45 -21.16
CA GLN A 336 -11.27 28.06 -21.60
C GLN A 336 -10.15 28.89 -20.95
N ARG A 337 -10.44 30.11 -20.50
CA ARG A 337 -9.48 30.99 -19.83
C ARG A 337 -9.44 30.79 -18.32
N ASN A 338 -10.58 30.46 -17.72
CA ASN A 338 -10.77 30.46 -16.27
C ASN A 338 -10.90 29.06 -15.65
N CYS A 339 -11.08 28.01 -16.44
CA CYS A 339 -11.12 26.63 -15.97
C CYS A 339 -9.76 25.93 -16.23
N PRO A 340 -9.10 25.36 -15.19
CA PRO A 340 -7.82 24.67 -15.34
C PRO A 340 -7.82 23.54 -16.37
N GLY A 341 -8.92 22.82 -16.50
CA GLY A 341 -9.09 21.78 -17.51
C GLY A 341 -10.43 21.05 -17.42
N PRO A 342 -10.63 19.98 -18.20
CA PRO A 342 -11.85 19.18 -18.15
C PRO A 342 -11.81 18.03 -17.14
N LEU A 343 -10.64 17.62 -16.64
CA LEU A 343 -10.46 16.47 -15.75
C LEU A 343 -10.21 16.90 -14.30
N GLU A 344 -10.44 15.97 -13.36
CA GLU A 344 -10.16 16.21 -11.93
C GLU A 344 -8.71 16.60 -11.69
N ALA A 345 -7.78 15.88 -12.33
CA ALA A 345 -6.33 16.08 -12.17
C ALA A 345 -5.85 17.48 -12.59
N ASP A 346 -6.63 18.21 -13.40
CA ASP A 346 -6.30 19.59 -13.78
C ASP A 346 -6.57 20.59 -12.63
N HIS A 347 -7.29 20.17 -11.59
CA HIS A 347 -7.76 21.00 -10.47
C HIS A 347 -7.18 20.58 -9.11
N GLU A 348 -6.21 19.65 -9.10
CA GLU A 348 -5.43 19.27 -7.90
C GLU A 348 -4.24 20.21 -7.70
#